data_AF-A0A1G4RLY5-F1
#
_entry.id   AF-A0A1G4RLY5-F1
#
_cell.length_a   1.000
_cell.length_b   1.000
_cell.length_c   1.000
_cell.angle_alpha   90.00
_cell.angle_beta   90.00
_cell.angle_gamma   90.00
#
_symmetry.space_group_name_H-M   'P 1'
#
loop_
_entity.id
_entity.type
_entity.pdbx_description
1 polymer ?
#
loop_
_entity_poly.entity_id
_entity_poly.type
_entity_poly.pdbx_seq_one_letter_code
_entity_poly.pdbx_strand_id
1 'polypeptide(L)'
;MNVGETLKHIGTYWEIYEYIGNHRKKLTDIKKYLMKECGKPESTARMQITNFRYSRHNIFALYNNDKVVGLDIAKINELEREVDKVSHFTDYDYRSEGVL
;
A
#
# COMPACT_ATOMS: atom_id res chain seq x y z
N MET A 1 3.25 6.11 -12.97
CA MET A 1 3.64 5.02 -12.03
C MET A 1 4.14 3.80 -12.81
N ASN A 2 5.04 2.97 -12.27
CA ASN A 2 5.33 1.64 -12.84
C ASN A 2 4.40 0.61 -12.18
N VAL A 3 3.42 0.10 -12.93
CA VAL A 3 2.38 -0.80 -12.40
C VAL A 3 2.96 -2.10 -11.86
N GLY A 4 3.80 -2.80 -12.65
CA GLY A 4 4.35 -4.09 -12.26
C GLY A 4 5.18 -4.02 -10.98
N GLU A 5 6.05 -3.01 -10.85
CA GLU A 5 6.83 -2.81 -9.63
C GLU A 5 5.97 -2.38 -8.44
N THR A 6 4.91 -1.61 -8.68
CA THR A 6 3.98 -1.21 -7.62
C THR A 6 3.17 -2.40 -7.09
N LEU A 7 2.68 -3.28 -7.97
CA LEU A 7 1.98 -4.51 -7.58
C LEU A 7 2.91 -5.49 -6.85
N LYS A 8 4.15 -5.66 -7.33
CA LYS A 8 5.17 -6.45 -6.61
C LYS A 8 5.42 -5.90 -5.20
N HIS A 9 5.53 -4.58 -5.06
CA HIS A 9 5.70 -3.94 -3.78
C HIS A 9 4.50 -4.19 -2.85
N ILE A 10 3.27 -4.05 -3.35
CA ILE A 10 2.05 -4.34 -2.58
C ILE A 10 2.05 -5.79 -2.09
N GLY A 11 2.33 -6.75 -2.96
CA GLY A 11 2.42 -8.16 -2.59
C GLY A 11 3.54 -8.45 -1.58
N THR A 12 4.70 -7.81 -1.74
CA THR A 12 5.85 -7.99 -0.83
C THR A 12 5.56 -7.51 0.59
N TYR A 13 4.80 -6.43 0.73
CA TYR A 13 4.49 -5.79 2.02
C TYR A 13 3.01 -5.89 2.39
N TRP A 14 2.33 -6.95 1.95
CA TRP A 14 0.89 -7.13 2.12
C TRP A 14 0.45 -6.98 3.58
N GLU A 15 1.17 -7.62 4.52
CA GLU A 15 0.91 -7.53 5.98
C GLU A 15 0.92 -6.07 6.48
N ILE A 16 1.80 -5.22 5.94
CA ILE A 16 1.87 -3.81 6.30
C ILE A 16 0.67 -3.05 5.74
N TYR A 17 0.30 -3.29 4.48
CA TYR A 17 -0.85 -2.65 3.84
C TYR A 17 -2.17 -3.05 4.50
N GLU A 18 -2.34 -4.33 4.84
CA GLU A 18 -3.48 -4.84 5.58
C GLU A 18 -3.63 -4.14 6.93
N TYR A 19 -2.52 -3.99 7.68
CA TYR A 19 -2.55 -3.31 8.98
C TYR A 19 -2.83 -1.80 8.88
N ILE A 20 -2.34 -1.14 7.83
CA ILE A 20 -2.65 0.27 7.57
C ILE A 20 -4.16 0.41 7.31
N GLY A 21 -4.70 -0.41 6.41
CA GLY A 21 -6.09 -0.33 5.97
C GLY A 21 -6.45 1.10 5.54
N ASN A 22 -7.58 1.61 6.03
CA ASN A 22 -8.04 2.98 5.75
C ASN A 22 -7.54 4.03 6.75
N HIS A 23 -6.57 3.68 7.61
CA HIS A 23 -6.13 4.55 8.69
C HIS A 23 -4.64 4.87 8.61
N ARG A 24 -4.27 6.03 9.16
CA ARG A 24 -2.85 6.35 9.37
C ARG A 24 -2.32 5.57 10.57
N LYS A 25 -1.14 4.97 10.42
CA LYS A 25 -0.47 4.19 11.47
C LYS A 25 0.94 4.71 11.70
N LYS A 26 1.42 4.64 12.94
CA LYS A 26 2.84 4.90 13.23
C LYS A 26 3.66 3.70 12.76
N LEU A 27 4.85 3.96 12.21
CA LEU A 27 5.80 2.89 11.86
C LEU A 27 6.17 2.02 13.07
N THR A 28 6.19 2.61 14.28
CA THR A 28 6.41 1.86 15.53
C THR A 28 5.30 0.85 15.81
N ASP A 29 4.06 1.16 15.45
CA ASP A 29 2.91 0.29 15.69
C ASP A 29 2.86 -0.81 14.63
N ILE A 30 3.20 -0.49 13.37
CA ILE A 30 3.43 -1.49 12.32
C ILE A 30 4.54 -2.46 12.74
N LYS A 31 5.65 -1.97 13.31
CA LYS A 31 6.74 -2.86 13.78
C LYS A 31 6.24 -3.84 14.82
N LYS A 32 5.46 -3.34 15.80
CA LYS A 32 4.88 -4.17 16.85
C LYS A 32 3.92 -5.21 16.28
N TYR A 33 3.08 -4.81 15.32
CA TYR A 33 2.17 -5.71 14.62
C TYR A 33 2.93 -6.82 13.88
N LEU A 34 3.93 -6.49 13.07
CA LEU A 34 4.75 -7.48 12.35
C LEU A 34 5.39 -8.49 13.31
N MET A 35 5.83 -8.03 14.49
CA MET A 35 6.46 -8.90 15.48
C MET A 35 5.47 -9.78 16.23
N LYS A 36 4.35 -9.21 16.70
CA LYS A 36 3.41 -9.90 17.59
C LYS A 36 2.39 -10.73 16.83
N GLU A 37 1.81 -10.18 15.78
CA GLU A 37 0.71 -10.80 15.04
C GLU A 37 1.23 -11.59 13.84
N CYS A 38 2.24 -11.08 13.12
CA CYS A 38 2.82 -11.78 11.96
C CYS A 38 4.02 -12.68 12.31
N GLY A 39 4.40 -12.74 13.60
CA GLY A 39 5.48 -13.60 14.11
C GLY A 39 6.87 -13.29 13.55
N LYS A 40 7.10 -12.09 13.00
CA LYS A 40 8.40 -11.74 12.41
C LYS A 40 9.44 -11.46 13.51
N PRO A 41 10.67 -11.98 13.39
CA PRO A 41 11.77 -11.56 14.24
C PRO A 41 11.98 -10.04 14.18
N GLU A 42 12.46 -9.44 15.26
CA GLU A 42 12.65 -7.98 15.33
C GLU A 42 13.55 -7.44 14.21
N SER A 43 14.63 -8.15 13.89
CA SER A 43 15.56 -7.79 12.80
C SER A 43 14.83 -7.73 11.46
N THR A 44 14.00 -8.73 11.17
CA THR A 44 13.17 -8.80 9.96
C THR A 44 12.12 -7.69 9.92
N ALA A 45 11.39 -7.45 11.02
CA ALA A 45 10.39 -6.38 11.09
C ALA A 45 11.02 -5.00 10.86
N ARG A 46 12.20 -4.74 11.44
CA ARG A 46 12.96 -3.50 11.25
C ARG A 46 13.41 -3.34 9.79
N MET A 47 13.92 -4.41 9.19
CA MET A 47 14.34 -4.41 7.79
C MET A 47 13.16 -4.13 6.86
N GLN A 48 12.04 -4.83 7.04
CA GLN A 48 10.83 -4.63 6.22
C GLN A 48 10.32 -3.20 6.29
N ILE A 49 10.23 -2.60 7.49
CA ILE A 49 9.81 -1.20 7.64
C ILE A 49 10.75 -0.24 6.92
N THR A 50 12.07 -0.50 7.00
CA THR A 50 13.07 0.35 6.36
C THR A 50 12.91 0.30 4.85
N ASN A 51 12.82 -0.91 4.28
CA ASN A 51 12.68 -1.08 2.83
C ASN A 51 11.32 -0.58 2.32
N PHE A 52 10.23 -0.84 3.05
CA PHE A 52 8.91 -0.32 2.76
C PHE A 52 8.93 1.21 2.70
N ARG A 53 9.46 1.87 3.74
CA ARG A 53 9.49 3.34 3.87
C ARG A 53 10.18 4.03 2.68
N TYR A 54 11.27 3.45 2.18
CA TYR A 54 12.08 4.06 1.12
C TYR A 54 11.78 3.52 -0.28
N SER A 55 10.76 2.66 -0.43
CA SER A 55 10.35 2.19 -1.75
C SER A 55 9.90 3.37 -2.62
N ARG A 56 10.34 3.40 -3.88
CA ARG A 56 9.91 4.40 -4.87
C ARG A 56 8.59 4.02 -5.56
N HIS A 57 8.30 2.73 -5.63
CA HIS A 57 7.10 2.18 -6.28
C HIS A 57 6.09 1.80 -5.20
N ASN A 58 5.44 2.81 -4.63
CA ASN A 58 4.52 2.66 -3.51
C ASN A 58 3.18 3.37 -3.77
N ILE A 59 2.18 3.09 -2.93
CA ILE A 59 0.86 3.74 -2.93
C ILE A 59 0.53 4.39 -1.58
N PHE A 60 1.55 4.75 -0.80
CA PHE A 60 1.39 5.37 0.51
C PHE A 60 2.02 6.77 0.54
N ALA A 61 1.64 7.52 1.56
CA ALA A 61 2.24 8.79 1.92
C ALA A 61 2.78 8.73 3.35
N LEU A 62 3.86 9.48 3.58
CA LEU A 62 4.51 9.63 4.88
C LEU A 62 4.15 10.97 5.49
N TYR A 63 3.99 10.98 6.81
CA TYR A 63 3.58 12.12 7.60
C TYR A 63 4.42 12.21 8.88
N ASN A 64 4.40 13.38 9.52
CA ASN A 64 5.05 13.64 10.81
C ASN A 64 6.54 13.21 10.81
N ASN A 65 7.32 13.78 9.88
CA ASN A 65 8.73 13.46 9.67
C ASN A 65 8.97 11.97 9.45
N ASP A 66 8.20 11.39 8.52
CA ASP A 66 8.28 9.99 8.10
C ASP A 66 8.06 8.96 9.22
N LYS A 67 7.29 9.33 10.25
CA LYS A 67 6.96 8.44 11.38
C LYS A 67 5.58 7.80 11.25
N VAL A 68 4.71 8.40 10.44
CA VAL A 68 3.33 7.95 10.22
C VAL A 68 3.15 7.65 8.74
N VAL A 69 2.46 6.55 8.43
CA VAL A 69 2.15 6.14 7.07
C VAL A 69 0.64 5.94 6.92
N GLY A 70 0.12 6.28 5.74
CA GLY A 70 -1.25 5.97 5.33
C GLY A 70 -1.34 5.86 3.82
N LEU A 71 -2.40 5.24 3.33
CA LEU A 71 -2.66 5.13 1.90
C LEU A 71 -2.78 6.51 1.25
N ASP A 72 -2.21 6.62 0.05
CA ASP A 72 -2.26 7.83 -0.77
C ASP A 72 -3.30 7.62 -1.88
N ILE A 73 -4.44 8.28 -1.73
CA ILE A 73 -5.58 8.14 -2.64
C ILE A 73 -5.23 8.54 -4.06
N ALA A 74 -4.38 9.56 -4.26
CA ALA A 74 -4.00 9.98 -5.61
C ALA A 74 -3.21 8.87 -6.31
N LYS A 75 -2.28 8.21 -5.60
CA LYS A 75 -1.51 7.08 -6.12
C LYS A 75 -2.36 5.83 -6.33
N ILE A 76 -3.33 5.57 -5.46
CA ILE A 76 -4.27 4.46 -5.64
C ILE A 76 -5.09 4.66 -6.92
N ASN A 77 -5.67 5.86 -7.11
CA ASN A 77 -6.43 6.19 -8.30
C ASN A 77 -5.56 6.17 -9.57
N GLU A 78 -4.27 6.52 -9.45
CA GLU A 78 -3.31 6.35 -10.55
C GLU A 78 -3.10 4.86 -10.87
N LEU A 79 -2.84 4.03 -9.86
CA LEU A 79 -2.66 2.58 -10.04
C LEU A 79 -3.89 1.93 -10.68
N GLU A 80 -5.08 2.23 -10.17
CA GLU A 80 -6.36 1.72 -10.68
C GLU A 80 -6.53 2.05 -12.16
N ARG A 81 -6.34 3.32 -12.54
CA ARG A 81 -6.42 3.76 -13.93
C ARG A 81 -5.40 3.07 -14.84
N GLU A 82 -4.15 2.89 -14.38
CA GLU A 82 -3.13 2.25 -15.20
C GLU A 82 -3.36 0.73 -15.35
N VAL A 83 -3.91 0.07 -14.34
CA VAL A 83 -4.34 -1.34 -14.44
C VAL A 83 -5.55 -1.47 -15.38
N ASP A 84 -6.48 -0.54 -15.29
CA ASP A 84 -7.69 -0.53 -16.09
C ASP A 84 -7.41 -0.32 -17.59
N LYS A 85 -6.43 0.51 -17.98
CA LYS A 85 -5.99 0.65 -19.38
C LYS A 85 -5.62 -0.65 -20.09
N VAL A 86 -5.26 -1.69 -19.34
CA VAL A 86 -4.88 -3.00 -19.88
C VAL A 86 -6.00 -4.01 -19.71
N SER A 87 -6.67 -3.99 -18.56
CA SER A 87 -7.73 -4.95 -18.23
C SER A 87 -9.09 -4.60 -18.79
N HIS A 88 -9.31 -3.32 -19.14
CA HIS A 88 -10.60 -2.76 -19.56
C HIS A 88 -11.72 -3.12 -18.56
N PHE A 89 -11.40 -3.14 -17.27
CA PHE A 89 -12.35 -3.61 -16.26
C PHE A 89 -13.56 -2.68 -16.17
N THR A 90 -13.37 -1.37 -16.31
CA THR A 90 -14.47 -0.39 -16.31
C THR A 90 -15.45 -0.61 -17.45
N ASP A 91 -15.01 -1.14 -18.59
CA ASP A 91 -15.89 -1.42 -19.74
C ASP A 91 -16.93 -2.51 -19.42
N TYR A 92 -16.68 -3.31 -18.38
CA TYR A 92 -17.58 -4.34 -17.87
C TYR A 92 -18.19 -3.98 -16.51
N ASP A 93 -17.88 -2.80 -15.97
CA ASP A 93 -18.41 -2.33 -14.71
C ASP A 93 -19.80 -1.69 -14.91
N TYR A 94 -20.83 -2.53 -14.87
CA TYR A 94 -22.24 -2.12 -14.94
C TYR A 94 -22.66 -1.09 -13.87
N ARG A 95 -21.86 -0.87 -12.81
CA ARG A 95 -22.10 0.21 -11.83
C ARG A 95 -21.85 1.59 -12.42
N SER A 96 -21.10 1.69 -13.52
CA SER A 96 -20.88 2.93 -14.28
C SER A 96 -22.07 3.32 -15.16
N GLU A 97 -22.96 2.36 -15.49
CA GLU A 97 -24.13 2.59 -16.35
C GLU A 97 -25.34 3.22 -15.62
N GLY A 98 -25.21 3.53 -14.33
CA GLY A 98 -26.34 3.84 -13.44
C GLY A 98 -26.30 5.14 -12.65
N VAL A 99 -25.46 6.12 -12.98
CA VAL A 99 -25.46 7.45 -12.32
C VAL A 99 -25.83 8.54 -13.33
N LEU A 100 -27.14 8.82 -13.41
CA LEU A 100 -27.73 10.07 -13.93
C LEU A 100 -27.98 11.04 -12.77
#